data_AF-A0A8T7FI68-F1
#
_entry.id   AF-A0A8T7FI68-F1
#
_cell.length_a   1.000
_cell.length_b   1.000
_cell.length_c   1.000
_cell.angle_alpha   90.00
_cell.angle_beta   90.00
_cell.angle_gamma   90.00
#
_symmetry.space_group_name_H-M   'P 1'
#
loop_
_entity.id
_entity.type
_entity.pdbx_description
1 polymer ?
#
loop_
_entity_poly.entity_id
_entity_poly.type
_entity_poly.pdbx_seq_one_letter_code
_entity_poly.pdbx_strand_id
1 'polypeptide(L)'
;MGRHIAAKGFGDAVTEYKEIAQALNRRKVISASDLELMSKLAGYRNRLVHFYHDVSTDELFEICASHLGDVEKIANALRFWLVKNPNIMDETL
;
A
#
# COMPACT_ATOMS: atom_id res chain seq x y z
N MET A 1 0.19 0.01 -7.94
CA MET A 1 1.23 1.02 -7.66
C MET A 1 2.40 0.48 -6.86
N GLY A 2 2.25 0.10 -5.57
CA GLY A 2 3.39 -0.32 -4.74
C GLY A 2 4.24 -1.47 -5.32
N ARG A 3 3.61 -2.56 -5.78
CA ARG A 3 4.30 -3.65 -6.48
C ARG A 3 5.05 -3.18 -7.74
N HIS A 4 4.47 -2.23 -8.45
CA HIS A 4 5.09 -1.69 -9.66
C HIS A 4 6.36 -0.91 -9.32
N ILE A 5 6.33 -0.08 -8.28
CA ILE A 5 7.52 0.61 -7.76
C ILE A 5 8.59 -0.39 -7.31
N ALA A 6 8.21 -1.42 -6.55
CA ALA A 6 9.13 -2.47 -6.11
C ALA A 6 9.82 -3.19 -7.28
N ALA A 7 9.03 -3.62 -8.28
CA ALA A 7 9.54 -4.36 -9.42
C ALA A 7 10.34 -3.48 -10.40
N LYS A 8 9.78 -2.34 -10.83
CA LYS A 8 10.41 -1.48 -11.84
C LYS A 8 11.52 -0.61 -11.28
N GLY A 9 11.32 -0.05 -10.08
CA GLY A 9 12.31 0.83 -9.46
C GLY A 9 13.49 0.10 -8.84
N PHE A 10 13.30 -1.16 -8.39
CA PHE A 10 14.29 -1.87 -7.59
C PHE A 10 14.56 -3.32 -8.00
N GLY A 11 13.81 -3.87 -8.97
CA GLY A 11 13.93 -5.28 -9.34
C GLY A 11 13.40 -6.26 -8.29
N ASP A 12 12.67 -5.78 -7.28
CA ASP A 12 12.17 -6.62 -6.19
C ASP A 12 10.91 -7.38 -6.64
N ALA A 13 11.01 -8.70 -6.78
CA ALA A 13 9.89 -9.57 -7.11
C ALA A 13 9.08 -9.90 -5.84
N VAL A 14 8.03 -9.11 -5.57
CA VAL A 14 7.10 -9.31 -4.44
C VAL A 14 5.76 -9.85 -4.93
N THR A 15 5.28 -10.91 -4.29
CA THR A 15 4.01 -11.57 -4.63
C THR A 15 2.89 -11.17 -3.69
N GLU A 16 3.20 -11.00 -2.40
CA GLU A 16 2.20 -10.72 -1.38
C GLU A 16 2.05 -9.23 -1.05
N TYR A 17 0.82 -8.80 -0.76
CA TYR A 17 0.53 -7.40 -0.47
C TYR A 17 1.28 -6.87 0.75
N LYS A 18 1.47 -7.70 1.78
CA LYS A 18 2.24 -7.34 2.97
C LYS A 18 3.74 -7.20 2.67
N GLU A 19 4.26 -8.04 1.77
CA GLU A 19 5.67 -7.98 1.35
C GLU A 19 5.97 -6.72 0.54
N ILE A 20 5.00 -6.22 -0.24
CA ILE A 20 5.13 -4.94 -0.94
C ILE A 20 5.47 -3.83 0.05
N ALA A 21 4.72 -3.72 1.15
CA ALA A 21 4.94 -2.66 2.14
C ALA A 21 6.36 -2.74 2.73
N GLN A 22 6.82 -3.95 3.07
CA GLN A 22 8.17 -4.17 3.59
C GLN A 22 9.25 -3.81 2.57
N ALA A 23 9.09 -4.22 1.31
CA ALA A 23 10.03 -3.90 0.24
C ALA A 23 10.16 -2.40 0.04
N LEU A 24 9.03 -1.68 -0.04
CA LEU A 24 9.03 -0.23 -0.20
C LEU A 24 9.67 0.48 0.99
N ASN A 25 9.43 0.02 2.22
CA ASN A 25 10.04 0.62 3.40
C ASN A 25 11.57 0.39 3.45
N ARG A 26 12.05 -0.82 3.14
CA ARG A 26 13.49 -1.12 3.04
C ARG A 26 14.21 -0.22 2.03
N ARG A 27 13.53 0.15 0.95
CA ARG A 27 14.03 1.07 -0.08
C ARG A 27 13.80 2.56 0.24
N LYS A 28 13.29 2.88 1.44
CA LYS A 28 12.94 4.23 1.89
C LYS A 28 11.93 4.95 0.98
N VAL A 29 11.07 4.19 0.31
CA VAL A 29 9.95 4.73 -0.49
C VAL A 29 8.84 5.25 0.42
N ILE A 30 8.63 4.56 1.55
CA ILE A 30 7.60 4.88 2.54
C ILE A 30 8.21 4.91 3.95
N SER A 31 7.59 5.67 4.85
CA SER A 31 8.02 5.74 6.25
C SER A 31 7.69 4.47 7.04
N ALA A 32 8.21 4.35 8.26
CA ALA A 32 7.86 3.24 9.17
C ALA A 32 6.36 3.26 9.54
N SER A 33 5.78 4.45 9.76
CA SER A 33 4.34 4.57 10.01
C SER A 33 3.50 4.18 8.79
N ASP A 34 3.98 4.44 7.57
CA ASP A 34 3.29 4.02 6.36
C ASP A 34 3.40 2.50 6.15
N LEU A 35 4.51 1.87 6.55
CA LEU A 35 4.65 0.41 6.55
C LEU A 35 3.58 -0.26 7.44
N GLU A 36 3.42 0.23 8.67
CA GLU A 36 2.40 -0.29 9.59
C GLU A 36 1.00 -0.14 8.99
N LEU A 37 0.69 1.06 8.47
CA LEU A 37 -0.61 1.34 7.87
C LEU A 37 -0.88 0.47 6.63
N MET A 38 0.06 0.40 5.68
CA MET A 38 -0.06 -0.44 4.49
C MET A 38 -0.21 -1.92 4.85
N SER A 39 0.45 -2.39 5.90
CA SER A 39 0.32 -3.78 6.38
C SER A 39 -1.07 -4.07 6.93
N LYS A 40 -1.67 -3.10 7.66
CA LYS A 40 -3.06 -3.17 8.13
C LYS A 40 -4.04 -3.21 6.96
N LEU A 41 -3.88 -2.31 5.98
CA LEU A 41 -4.72 -2.25 4.78
C LEU A 41 -4.62 -3.54 3.94
N ALA A 42 -3.41 -4.08 3.76
CA ALA A 42 -3.20 -5.37 3.09
C ALA A 42 -3.88 -6.52 3.82
N GLY A 43 -3.82 -6.53 5.16
CA GLY A 43 -4.53 -7.49 5.99
C GLY A 43 -6.05 -7.40 5.82
N TYR A 44 -6.60 -6.19 5.84
CA TYR A 44 -8.04 -5.98 5.69
C TYR A 44 -8.52 -6.37 4.28
N ARG A 45 -7.77 -6.04 3.23
CA ARG A 45 -8.05 -6.53 1.86
C ARG A 45 -8.12 -8.05 1.80
N ASN A 46 -7.22 -8.76 2.50
CA ASN A 46 -7.26 -10.22 2.53
C ASN A 46 -8.49 -10.75 3.28
N ARG A 47 -8.92 -10.09 4.36
CA ARG A 47 -10.19 -10.40 5.03
C ARG A 47 -11.38 -10.21 4.09
N LEU A 48 -11.45 -9.10 3.37
CA LEU A 48 -12.54 -8.84 2.42
C LEU A 48 -12.63 -9.86 1.28
N VAL A 49 -11.56 -10.57 0.95
CA VAL A 49 -11.57 -11.59 -0.12
C VAL A 49 -11.80 -13.00 0.43
N HIS A 50 -11.14 -13.36 1.53
CA HIS A 50 -11.13 -14.74 2.03
C HIS A 50 -12.10 -14.99 3.19
N PHE A 51 -12.44 -13.95 3.95
CA PHE A 51 -13.24 -14.01 5.17
C PHE A 51 -14.39 -13.01 5.12
N TYR A 52 -14.92 -12.71 3.92
CA TYR A 52 -15.95 -11.69 3.74
C TYR A 52 -17.22 -11.96 4.55
N HIS A 53 -17.52 -13.23 4.83
CA HIS A 53 -18.64 -13.65 5.66
C HIS A 53 -18.48 -13.31 7.14
N ASP A 54 -17.23 -13.13 7.61
CA ASP A 54 -16.90 -12.72 8.97
C ASP A 54 -16.75 -11.19 9.11
N VAL A 55 -16.92 -10.44 8.02
CA VAL A 55 -16.84 -8.98 8.03
C VAL A 55 -18.23 -8.42 8.30
N SER A 56 -18.38 -7.75 9.45
CA SER A 56 -19.67 -7.16 9.85
C SER A 56 -19.97 -5.86 9.10
N THR A 57 -21.26 -5.55 8.95
CA THR A 57 -21.71 -4.28 8.35
C THR A 57 -21.26 -3.08 9.18
N ASP A 58 -21.27 -3.17 10.51
CA ASP A 58 -20.83 -2.09 11.40
C ASP A 58 -19.33 -1.79 11.24
N GLU A 59 -18.50 -2.85 11.14
CA GLU A 59 -17.07 -2.71 10.86
C GLU A 59 -16.82 -2.03 9.50
N LEU A 60 -17.54 -2.45 8.45
CA LEU A 60 -17.43 -1.84 7.12
C LEU A 60 -17.88 -0.38 7.13
N PHE A 61 -18.97 -0.07 7.83
CA PHE A 61 -19.47 1.29 7.96
C PHE A 61 -18.44 2.19 8.65
N GLU A 62 -17.87 1.75 9.77
CA GLU A 62 -16.84 2.52 10.49
C GLU A 62 -15.61 2.78 9.62
N ILE A 63 -15.13 1.77 8.88
CA ILE A 63 -13.98 1.93 7.98
C ILE A 63 -14.28 2.93 6.86
N CYS A 64 -15.47 2.84 6.26
CA CYS A 64 -15.89 3.77 5.22
C CYS A 64 -16.16 5.18 5.74
N ALA A 65 -16.64 5.33 6.97
CA ALA A 65 -16.98 6.63 7.55
C ALA A 65 -15.74 7.37 8.10
N SER A 66 -14.81 6.64 8.72
CA SER A 66 -13.74 7.22 9.54
C SER A 66 -12.33 6.98 9.01
N HIS A 67 -12.13 6.00 8.12
CA HIS A 67 -10.79 5.52 7.77
C HIS A 67 -10.44 5.61 6.27
N LEU A 68 -11.29 6.19 5.42
CA LEU A 68 -10.96 6.38 3.99
C LEU A 68 -9.69 7.23 3.78
N GLY A 69 -9.41 8.17 4.69
CA GLY A 69 -8.21 9.00 4.65
C GLY A 69 -6.89 8.22 4.72
N ASP A 70 -6.90 7.00 5.26
CA ASP A 70 -5.72 6.14 5.29
C ASP A 70 -5.27 5.72 3.89
N VAL A 71 -6.23 5.46 2.99
CA VAL A 71 -5.94 5.10 1.60
C VAL A 71 -5.35 6.30 0.87
N GLU A 72 -5.91 7.49 1.09
CA GLU A 72 -5.41 8.74 0.51
C GLU A 72 -3.99 9.06 0.99
N LYS A 73 -3.73 8.88 2.28
CA LYS A 73 -2.41 9.07 2.89
C LYS A 73 -1.35 8.23 2.19
N ILE A 74 -1.60 6.92 2.02
CA ILE A 74 -0.66 6.02 1.33
C ILE A 74 -0.52 6.40 -0.15
N ALA A 75 -1.62 6.68 -0.84
CA ALA A 75 -1.58 7.05 -2.24
C ALA A 75 -0.77 8.33 -2.46
N ASN A 76 -0.91 9.32 -1.58
CA ASN A 76 -0.17 10.57 -1.62
C ASN A 76 1.30 10.39 -1.25
N ALA A 77 1.64 9.54 -0.26
CA ALA A 77 3.02 9.22 0.07
C ALA A 77 3.76 8.59 -1.13
N LEU A 78 3.13 7.64 -1.82
CA LEU A 78 3.71 7.02 -3.02
C LEU A 78 3.86 8.02 -4.17
N ARG A 79 2.85 8.85 -4.43
CA ARG A 79 2.92 9.90 -5.46
C ARG A 79 4.02 10.92 -5.17
N PHE A 80 4.11 11.39 -3.92
CA PHE A 80 5.15 12.32 -3.51
C PHE A 80 6.55 11.73 -3.73
N TRP A 81 6.74 10.46 -3.36
CA TRP A 81 8.02 9.80 -3.58
C TRP A 81 8.37 9.70 -5.08
N LEU A 82 7.40 9.38 -5.94
CA LEU A 82 7.63 9.33 -7.39
C LEU A 82 8.05 10.67 -7.98
N VAL A 83 7.36 11.76 -7.62
CA VAL A 83 7.72 13.11 -8.06
C VAL A 83 9.12 13.50 -7.62
N LYS A 84 9.58 13.03 -6.45
CA LYS A 84 10.93 13.27 -5.94
C LYS A 84 12.01 12.36 -6.57
N ASN A 85 11.63 11.29 -7.25
CA ASN A 85 12.53 10.28 -7.81
C ASN A 85 12.20 9.96 -9.28
N PRO A 86 12.22 10.96 -10.19
CA PRO A 86 11.75 10.79 -11.57
C PRO A 86 12.57 9.75 -12.35
N ASN A 87 13.87 9.62 -12.08
CA ASN A 87 14.77 8.74 -12.83
C ASN A 87 14.68 7.26 -12.43
N ILE A 88 13.87 6.89 -11.42
CA ILE A 88 13.76 5.50 -10.95
C ILE A 88 12.71 4.71 -11.75
N MET A 89 11.78 5.39 -12.43
CA MET A 89 10.79 4.74 -13.29
C MET A 89 10.90 5.31 -14.69
N ASP A 90 11.47 4.53 -15.62
CA ASP A 90 11.50 4.90 -17.03
C ASP A 90 10.04 5.05 -17.52
N GLU A 91 9.69 6.27 -17.94
CA GLU A 91 8.33 6.77 -18.09
C GLU A 91 7.52 6.00 -19.15
N THR A 92 6.87 4.92 -18.77
CA THR A 92 5.70 4.38 -19.50
C THR A 92 4.68 3.88 -18.47
N LEU A 93 3.82 4.79 -18.04
CA LEU A 93 2.56 4.51 -17.33
C LEU A 93 1.39 4.69 -18.29
#